data_AF-A0A7W5GRK9-F1
#
_entry.id   AF-A0A7W5GRK9-F1
#
_cell.length_a   1.000
_cell.length_b   1.000
_cell.length_c   1.000
_cell.angle_alpha   90.00
_cell.angle_beta   90.00
_cell.angle_gamma   90.00
#
_symmetry.space_group_name_H-M   'P 1'
#
loop_
_entity.id
_entity.type
_entity.pdbx_description
1 polymer ?
#
loop_
_entity_poly.entity_id
_entity_poly.type
_entity_poly.pdbx_seq_one_letter_code
_entity_poly.pdbx_strand_id
1 'polypeptide(L)'
;MLNTALARVHIVMAALYLVFWAGIILKVLHAGGTAQIEAAVLLTLIFALPFGVHALAFAGVRRGKPWSRSLSRAVGILMLISIPIGTVIGIFILRRTRAADWEQGVTQTPPPVLP
;
A
#
# COMPACT_ATOMS: atom_id res chain seq x y z
N MET A 1 -17.37 3.55 9.57
CA MET A 1 -16.19 4.30 9.07
C MET A 1 -15.17 3.36 8.46
N LEU A 2 -14.06 3.91 8.00
CA LEU A 2 -13.01 3.22 7.28
C LEU A 2 -11.91 2.75 8.22
N ASN A 3 -11.20 1.66 7.93
CA ASN A 3 -9.96 1.35 8.65
C ASN A 3 -8.86 2.36 8.24
N THR A 4 -8.86 3.53 8.90
CA THR A 4 -8.02 4.69 8.56
C THR A 4 -6.54 4.39 8.72
N ALA A 5 -6.17 3.60 9.73
CA ALA A 5 -4.78 3.20 9.96
C ALA A 5 -4.27 2.28 8.84
N LEU A 6 -5.07 1.30 8.42
CA LEU A 6 -4.73 0.42 7.30
C LEU A 6 -4.64 1.21 5.98
N ALA A 7 -5.60 2.10 5.72
CA ALA A 7 -5.55 2.99 4.56
C ALA A 7 -4.29 3.87 4.57
N ARG A 8 -3.92 4.43 5.73
CA ARG A 8 -2.73 5.26 5.89
C ARG A 8 -1.45 4.49 5.59
N VAL A 9 -1.32 3.25 6.06
CA VAL A 9 -0.15 2.43 5.73
C VAL A 9 -0.06 2.15 4.23
N HIS A 10 -1.17 1.83 3.56
CA HIS A 10 -1.14 1.61 2.11
C HIS A 10 -0.73 2.86 1.32
N ILE A 11 -1.27 4.04 1.65
CA ILE A 11 -0.88 5.27 0.94
C ILE A 11 0.56 5.70 1.22
N VAL A 12 1.04 5.53 2.46
CA VAL A 12 2.45 5.80 2.81
C VAL A 12 3.37 4.87 2.03
N MET A 13 3.06 3.57 1.95
CA MET A 13 3.85 2.63 1.17
C MET A 13 3.83 2.96 -0.33
N ALA A 14 2.67 3.28 -0.89
CA ALA A 14 2.58 3.71 -2.29
C ALA A 14 3.44 4.97 -2.56
N ALA A 15 3.37 5.97 -1.68
CA ALA A 15 4.18 7.17 -1.79
C ALA A 15 5.68 6.86 -1.68
N LEU A 16 6.10 5.99 -0.77
CA LEU A 16 7.49 5.56 -0.65
C LEU A 16 7.99 4.90 -1.93
N TYR A 17 7.25 3.92 -2.48
CA TYR A 17 7.64 3.28 -3.74
C TYR A 17 7.75 4.30 -4.89
N LEU A 18 6.84 5.28 -4.95
CA LEU A 18 6.87 6.33 -5.96
C LEU A 18 8.11 7.23 -5.81
N VAL A 19 8.43 7.66 -4.58
CA VAL A 19 9.61 8.51 -4.29
C VAL A 19 10.92 7.77 -4.61
N PHE A 20 11.04 6.51 -4.20
CA PHE A 20 12.21 5.69 -4.52
C PHE A 20 12.38 5.49 -6.02
N TRP A 21 11.29 5.14 -6.72
CA TRP A 21 11.29 5.00 -8.18
C TRP A 21 11.71 6.31 -8.85
N ALA A 22 11.12 7.45 -8.47
CA ALA A 22 11.44 8.75 -9.06
C ALA A 22 12.92 9.12 -8.89
N GLY A 23 13.49 8.90 -7.70
CA GLY A 23 14.91 9.15 -7.44
C GLY A 23 15.83 8.28 -8.29
N ILE A 24 15.52 6.99 -8.44
CA ILE A 24 16.29 6.07 -9.28
C ILE A 24 16.19 6.47 -10.76
N ILE A 25 14.99 6.76 -11.26
CA ILE A 25 14.77 7.13 -12.66
C ILE A 25 15.48 8.44 -13.00
N LEU A 26 15.41 9.45 -12.14
CA LEU A 26 16.15 10.70 -12.33
C LEU A 26 17.65 10.44 -12.48
N LYS A 27 18.23 9.57 -11.64
CA LYS A 27 19.65 9.18 -11.73
C LYS A 27 19.96 8.44 -13.04
N VAL A 28 19.12 7.49 -13.45
CA VAL A 28 19.31 6.71 -14.68
C VAL A 28 19.22 7.61 -15.91
N LEU A 29 18.24 8.51 -15.98
CA LEU A 29 18.06 9.43 -17.10
C LEU A 29 19.20 10.45 -17.19
N HIS A 30 19.73 10.90 -16.04
CA HIS A 30 20.88 11.82 -16.01
C HIS A 30 22.16 11.19 -16.58
N ALA A 31 22.33 9.87 -16.46
CA ALA A 31 23.51 9.18 -17.00
C ALA A 31 23.52 9.14 -18.54
N GLY A 32 22.35 9.18 -19.20
CA GLY A 32 22.20 9.20 -20.66
C GLY A 32 22.58 7.89 -21.38
N GLY A 33 22.02 7.66 -22.57
CA GLY A 33 22.30 6.49 -23.42
C GLY A 33 21.14 5.50 -23.56
N THR A 34 21.22 4.60 -24.55
CA THR A 34 20.13 3.66 -24.89
C THR A 34 19.94 2.56 -23.85
N ALA A 35 21.03 2.01 -23.31
CA ALA A 35 20.98 1.01 -22.24
C ALA A 35 20.32 1.55 -20.95
N GLN A 36 20.43 2.85 -20.71
CA GLN A 36 19.83 3.54 -19.57
C GLN A 36 18.32 3.68 -19.75
N ILE A 37 17.84 3.88 -20.99
CA ILE A 37 16.40 3.90 -21.30
C ILE A 37 15.80 2.51 -21.06
N GLU A 38 16.46 1.44 -21.52
CA GLU A 38 16.02 0.06 -21.27
C GLU A 38 15.96 -0.25 -19.77
N ALA A 39 16.99 0.14 -19.02
CA ALA A 39 17.01 0.02 -17.56
C ALA A 39 15.87 0.81 -16.90
N ALA A 40 15.56 2.02 -17.36
CA ALA A 40 14.47 2.83 -16.85
C ALA A 40 13.10 2.17 -17.08
N VAL A 41 12.88 1.55 -18.24
CA VAL A 41 11.64 0.81 -18.54
C VAL A 41 11.51 -0.40 -17.62
N LEU A 42 12.56 -1.22 -17.48
CA LEU A 42 12.55 -2.40 -16.61
C LEU A 42 12.29 -2.02 -15.15
N LEU A 43 13.00 -1.01 -14.64
CA LEU A 43 12.80 -0.50 -13.28
C LEU A 43 11.38 0.03 -13.07
N THR A 44 10.81 0.71 -14.06
CA THR A 44 9.42 1.18 -13.99
C THR A 44 8.44 0.03 -13.86
N LEU A 45 8.61 -1.04 -14.63
CA LEU A 45 7.75 -2.23 -14.51
C LEU A 45 7.88 -2.90 -13.13
N ILE A 46 9.09 -2.96 -12.58
CA ILE A 46 9.35 -3.53 -11.25
C ILE A 46 8.67 -2.71 -10.15
N PHE A 47 8.73 -1.38 -10.21
CA PHE A 47 8.13 -0.50 -9.19
C PHE A 47 6.63 -0.27 -9.39
N ALA A 48 6.10 -0.43 -10.59
CA ALA A 48 4.68 -0.27 -10.88
C ALA A 48 3.82 -1.27 -10.09
N LEU A 49 4.28 -2.52 -9.94
CA LEU A 49 3.55 -3.55 -9.21
C LEU A 49 3.36 -3.21 -7.71
N PRO A 50 4.40 -2.98 -6.90
CA PRO A 50 4.24 -2.64 -5.49
C PRO A 50 3.48 -1.32 -5.29
N PHE A 51 3.74 -0.30 -6.11
CA PHE A 51 2.97 0.94 -6.10
C PHE A 51 1.47 0.66 -6.33
N GLY A 52 1.16 -0.09 -7.40
CA GLY A 52 -0.20 -0.39 -7.83
C GLY A 52 -0.98 -1.18 -6.79
N VAL A 53 -0.40 -2.23 -6.20
CA VAL A 53 -1.10 -3.03 -5.17
C VAL A 53 -1.39 -2.23 -3.91
N HIS A 54 -0.46 -1.36 -3.48
CA HIS A 54 -0.70 -0.48 -2.32
C HIS A 54 -1.73 0.61 -2.63
N ALA A 55 -1.69 1.24 -3.81
CA ALA A 55 -2.68 2.23 -4.23
C ALA A 55 -4.09 1.61 -4.37
N LEU A 56 -4.18 0.40 -4.94
CA LEU A 56 -5.43 -0.34 -5.07
C LEU A 56 -5.99 -0.74 -3.70
N ALA A 57 -5.15 -1.27 -2.80
CA ALA A 57 -5.57 -1.59 -1.44
C ALA A 57 -6.05 -0.34 -0.70
N PHE A 58 -5.36 0.79 -0.81
CA PHE A 58 -5.81 2.07 -0.27
C PHE A 58 -7.19 2.47 -0.80
N ALA A 59 -7.40 2.45 -2.11
CA ALA A 59 -8.68 2.80 -2.72
C ALA A 59 -9.81 1.85 -2.28
N GLY A 60 -9.52 0.55 -2.19
CA GLY A 60 -10.45 -0.47 -1.73
C GLY A 60 -10.85 -0.29 -0.26
N VAL A 61 -9.86 -0.07 0.62
CA VAL A 61 -10.09 0.21 2.05
C VAL A 61 -10.90 1.50 2.17
N ARG A 62 -10.57 2.56 1.41
CA ARG A 62 -11.30 3.84 1.32
C ARG A 62 -12.73 3.77 0.85
N ARG A 63 -13.12 2.65 0.25
CA ARG A 63 -14.48 2.39 -0.20
C ARG A 63 -15.16 1.28 0.61
N GLY A 64 -14.52 0.80 1.69
CA GLY A 64 -15.03 -0.28 2.54
C GLY A 64 -15.23 -1.60 1.79
N LYS A 65 -14.49 -1.84 0.69
CA LYS A 65 -14.75 -2.99 -0.17
C LYS A 65 -14.21 -4.29 0.44
N PRO A 66 -14.97 -5.40 0.44
CA PRO A 66 -14.55 -6.65 1.08
C PRO A 66 -13.29 -7.26 0.44
N TRP A 67 -13.14 -7.14 -0.90
CA TRP A 67 -11.94 -7.63 -1.60
C TRP A 67 -10.66 -6.96 -1.11
N SER A 68 -10.74 -5.73 -0.61
CA SER A 68 -9.57 -4.98 -0.15
C SER A 68 -8.99 -5.54 1.14
N ARG A 69 -9.81 -6.20 1.97
CA ARG A 69 -9.35 -6.95 3.14
C ARG A 69 -8.49 -8.13 2.71
N SER A 70 -8.94 -8.91 1.73
CA SER A 70 -8.19 -10.05 1.18
C SER A 70 -6.89 -9.59 0.51
N LEU A 71 -6.94 -8.53 -0.30
CA LEU A 71 -5.76 -7.95 -0.92
C LEU A 71 -4.74 -7.46 0.13
N SER A 72 -5.22 -6.75 1.16
CA SER A 72 -4.35 -6.25 2.24
C SER A 72 -3.68 -7.41 2.98
N ARG A 73 -4.37 -8.53 3.19
CA ARG A 73 -3.78 -9.74 3.79
C ARG A 73 -2.69 -10.33 2.90
N ALA A 74 -2.94 -10.46 1.59
CA ALA A 74 -1.95 -10.96 0.66
C ALA A 74 -0.70 -10.07 0.64
N VAL A 75 -0.87 -8.75 0.57
CA VAL A 75 0.23 -7.77 0.69
C VAL A 75 0.96 -7.92 2.02
N GLY A 76 0.22 -8.03 3.13
CA GLY A 76 0.79 -8.21 4.46
C GLY A 76 1.66 -9.47 4.58
N ILE A 77 1.24 -10.59 3.97
CA ILE A 77 2.02 -11.84 3.90
C ILE A 77 3.27 -11.67 3.05
N LEU A 78 3.15 -11.08 1.86
CA LEU A 78 4.30 -10.81 0.98
C LEU A 78 5.35 -9.95 1.69
N MET A 79 4.91 -8.94 2.44
CA MET A 79 5.81 -8.07 3.20
C MET A 79 6.57 -8.79 4.33
N LEU A 80 6.10 -9.95 4.82
CA LEU A 80 6.83 -10.70 5.84
C LEU A 80 8.20 -11.18 5.35
N ILE A 81 8.36 -11.37 4.04
CA ILE A 81 9.61 -11.79 3.39
C ILE A 81 10.63 -10.63 3.36
N SER A 82 10.18 -9.38 3.46
CA SER A 82 11.02 -8.19 3.41
C SER A 82 11.56 -7.82 4.81
N ILE A 83 12.56 -8.56 5.30
CA ILE A 83 13.13 -8.38 6.65
C ILE A 83 14.10 -7.17 6.69
N PRO A 84 14.12 -6.34 7.75
CA PRO A 84 13.23 -6.37 8.93
C PRO A 84 12.01 -5.43 8.83
N ILE A 85 12.14 -4.32 8.11
CA ILE A 85 11.12 -3.24 8.10
C ILE A 85 9.81 -3.74 7.51
N GLY A 86 9.87 -4.49 6.40
CA GLY A 86 8.68 -5.01 5.76
C GLY A 86 7.95 -6.03 6.64
N THR A 87 8.66 -6.84 7.42
CA THR A 87 8.06 -7.76 8.38
C THR A 87 7.21 -7.04 9.42
N VAL A 88 7.71 -5.93 9.99
CA VAL A 88 6.97 -5.12 10.98
C VAL A 88 5.69 -4.55 10.35
N ILE A 89 5.79 -4.01 9.14
CA ILE A 89 4.65 -3.45 8.41
C ILE A 89 3.66 -4.55 8.02
N GLY A 90 4.14 -5.71 7.59
CA GLY A 90 3.32 -6.87 7.24
C GLY A 90 2.52 -7.38 8.43
N ILE A 91 3.15 -7.54 9.60
CA ILE A 91 2.46 -7.88 10.85
C ILE A 91 1.40 -6.84 11.19
N PHE A 92 1.71 -5.55 11.06
CA PHE A 92 0.75 -4.47 11.30
C PHE A 92 -0.48 -4.58 10.39
N ILE A 93 -0.28 -4.76 9.09
CA ILE A 93 -1.36 -4.92 8.10
C ILE A 93 -2.21 -6.16 8.44
N LEU A 94 -1.57 -7.28 8.78
CA LEU A 94 -2.26 -8.52 9.13
C LEU A 94 -3.10 -8.41 10.41
N ARG A 95 -2.63 -7.62 11.40
CA ARG A 95 -3.44 -7.31 12.59
C ARG A 95 -4.68 -6.51 12.20
N ARG A 96 -4.50 -5.43 11.44
CA ARG A 96 -5.60 -4.52 11.03
C ARG A 96 -6.61 -5.13 10.06
N THR A 97 -6.34 -6.31 9.49
CA THR A 97 -7.29 -7.05 8.64
C THR A 97 -8.05 -8.16 9.39
N ARG A 98 -7.87 -8.29 10.71
CA ARG A 98 -8.69 -9.18 11.57
C ARG A 98 -10.12 -8.67 11.63
N ALA A 99 -11.08 -9.58 11.87
CA ALA A 99 -12.51 -9.26 11.83
C ALA A 99 -12.88 -8.11 12.79
N ALA A 100 -12.40 -8.19 14.04
CA ALA A 100 -12.61 -7.15 15.04
C ALA A 100 -12.13 -5.76 14.58
N ASP A 101 -10.91 -5.63 14.07
CA ASP A 101 -10.35 -4.34 13.65
C ASP A 101 -10.96 -3.83 12.32
N TRP A 102 -11.37 -4.75 11.45
CA TRP A 102 -12.03 -4.44 10.19
C TRP A 102 -13.43 -3.90 10.41
N GLU A 103 -14.21 -4.53 11.31
CA GLU A 103 -15.59 -4.19 11.63
C GLU A 103 -15.69 -3.03 12.63
N GLN A 104 -14.77 -2.89 13.60
CA GLN A 104 -14.73 -1.73 14.48
C GLN A 104 -14.49 -0.42 13.72
N GLY A 105 -13.74 -0.46 12.61
CA GLY A 105 -13.70 0.65 11.68
C GLY A 105 -15.10 1.02 11.16
N VAL A 106 -15.97 0.03 10.92
CA VAL A 106 -17.32 0.19 10.37
C VAL A 106 -18.30 0.77 11.41
N THR A 107 -18.25 0.36 12.68
CA THR A 107 -19.33 0.55 13.67
C THR A 107 -19.32 1.87 14.49
N GLN A 108 -18.27 2.70 14.46
CA GLN A 108 -18.18 3.91 15.32
C GLN A 108 -18.94 5.17 14.87
N THR A 109 -20.21 5.05 14.47
CA THR A 109 -21.08 6.25 14.29
C THR A 109 -21.97 6.38 15.52
N PRO A 110 -21.92 7.48 16.31
CA PRO A 110 -22.94 7.75 17.31
C PRO A 110 -24.31 7.84 16.61
N PRO A 111 -25.41 7.36 17.24
CA PRO A 111 -26.74 7.52 16.66
C PRO A 111 -27.01 9.00 16.39
N PRO A 112 -27.75 9.34 15.31
CA PRO A 112 -28.16 10.72 15.08
C PRO A 112 -28.91 11.21 16.32
N VAL A 113 -28.42 12.29 16.92
CA VAL A 113 -29.14 13.01 17.95
C VAL A 113 -30.36 13.60 17.24
N LEU A 114 -31.51 12.95 17.40
CA LEU A 114 -32.77 13.50 16.92
C LEU A 114 -33.07 14.79 17.72
N PRO A 115 -33.48 15.88 17.05
CA PRO A 115 -33.87 17.12 17.71
C PRO A 115 -35.11 16.95 18.58
#